data_AF-A0A534N745-F1
#
_entry.id   AF-A0A534N745-F1
#
_cell.length_a   1.000
_cell.length_b   1.000
_cell.length_c   1.000
_cell.angle_alpha   90.00
_cell.angle_beta   90.00
_cell.angle_gamma   90.00
#
_symmetry.space_group_name_H-M   'P 1'
#
loop_
_entity.id
_entity.type
_entity.pdbx_description
1 polymer ?
#
loop_
_entity_poly.entity_id
_entity_poly.type
_entity_poly.pdbx_seq_one_letter_code
_entity_poly.pdbx_strand_id
1 'polypeptide(L)' 'MQLRDALFSSESVTEGHPDKICDQVSDAVLDECLRQDKSSRVALETAVKTGLVLLIGEITTRARLEYPNIVR' A
#
# COMPACT_ATOMS: atom_id res chain seq x y z
N MET A 1 33.00 -14.59 24.45
CA MET A 1 32.53 -14.64 23.06
C MET A 1 32.74 -13.25 22.48
N GLN A 2 33.77 -13.05 21.66
CA GLN A 2 34.07 -11.76 21.05
C GLN A 2 32.95 -11.42 20.06
N LEU A 3 32.28 -10.28 20.26
CA LEU A 3 31.48 -9.66 19.21
C LEU A 3 32.44 -9.30 18.08
N ARG A 4 32.20 -9.83 16.88
CA ARG A 4 32.94 -9.41 15.69
C ARG A 4 32.54 -7.97 15.38
N ASP A 5 33.50 -7.11 15.08
CA ASP A 5 33.21 -5.79 14.51
C ASP A 5 32.52 -6.00 13.17
N ALA A 6 31.21 -5.81 13.14
CA ALA A 6 30.38 -5.98 11.96
C ALA A 6 29.97 -4.59 11.44
N LEU A 7 30.25 -4.32 10.17
CA LEU A 7 29.69 -3.16 9.49
C LEU A 7 28.24 -3.48 9.14
N PHE A 8 27.32 -2.62 9.59
CA PHE A 8 25.89 -2.70 9.29
C PHE A 8 25.44 -1.43 8.58
N SER A 9 24.59 -1.56 7.58
CA SER A 9 24.00 -0.44 6.86
C SER A 9 22.54 -0.73 6.59
N SER A 10 21.73 0.32 6.66
CA SER A 10 20.30 0.30 6.41
C SER A 10 19.93 1.55 5.62
N GLU A 11 18.83 1.49 4.89
CA GLU A 11 18.28 2.61 4.13
C GLU A 11 16.79 2.76 4.38
N SER A 12 16.26 3.90 3.98
CA SER A 12 14.84 4.21 4.02
C SER A 12 14.53 5.15 2.87
N VAL A 13 13.28 5.15 2.43
CA VAL A 13 12.79 6.03 1.36
C VAL A 13 11.63 6.85 1.87
N THR A 14 11.47 8.05 1.32
CA THR A 14 10.40 8.96 1.70
C THR A 14 9.05 8.49 1.17
N GLU A 15 7.95 9.05 1.69
CA GLU A 15 6.59 8.81 1.20
C GLU A 15 6.41 9.03 -0.31
N GLY A 16 7.14 9.97 -0.91
CA GLY A 16 7.09 10.24 -2.36
C GLY A 16 7.85 9.23 -3.22
N HIS A 17 8.53 8.23 -2.65
CA HIS A 17 9.13 7.15 -3.42
C HIS A 17 8.03 6.34 -4.10
N PRO A 18 8.14 5.99 -5.40
CA PRO A 18 7.05 5.32 -6.12
C PRO A 18 6.56 4.06 -5.43
N ASP A 19 7.45 3.25 -4.86
CA ASP A 19 7.05 2.06 -4.11
C ASP A 19 6.25 2.40 -2.85
N LYS A 20 6.62 3.49 -2.14
CA LYS A 20 5.85 3.94 -0.96
C LYS A 20 4.52 4.56 -1.36
N ILE A 21 4.41 5.20 -2.52
CA ILE A 21 3.12 5.63 -3.07
C ILE A 21 2.24 4.40 -3.34
N CYS A 22 2.78 3.31 -3.90
CA CYS A 22 2.02 2.07 -4.07
C CYS A 22 1.52 1.53 -2.73
N ASP A 23 2.39 1.45 -1.72
CA ASP A 23 2.03 1.01 -0.36
C ASP A 23 0.88 1.86 0.20
N GLN A 24 1.02 3.19 0.15
CA GLN A 24 0.04 4.13 0.68
C GLN A 24 -1.32 4.02 -0.01
N VAL A 25 -1.33 3.89 -1.34
CA VAL A 25 -2.57 3.75 -2.10
C VAL A 25 -3.26 2.41 -1.79
N SER A 26 -2.48 1.32 -1.72
CA SER A 26 -3.02 0.01 -1.35
C SER A 26 -3.63 0.01 0.05
N ASP A 27 -2.92 0.61 1.03
CA ASP A 27 -3.41 0.73 2.40
C ASP A 27 -4.63 1.67 2.52
N ALA A 28 -4.68 2.76 1.75
CA ALA A 28 -5.85 3.65 1.75
C ALA A 28 -7.14 2.94 1.29
N VAL A 29 -7.03 2.04 0.30
CA VAL A 29 -8.18 1.23 -0.13
C VAL A 29 -8.54 0.18 0.93
N LEU A 30 -7.56 -0.47 1.55
CA LEU A 30 -7.79 -1.39 2.67
C LEU A 30 -8.52 -0.68 3.82
N ASP A 31 -8.07 0.51 4.19
CA ASP A 31 -8.66 1.33 5.25
C ASP A 31 -10.11 1.67 4.94
N GLU A 32 -10.42 2.11 3.72
CA GLU A 32 -11.79 2.42 3.34
C GLU A 32 -12.69 1.17 3.34
N CYS A 33 -12.15 0.01 2.93
CA CYS A 33 -12.85 -1.27 3.05
C CYS A 33 -13.16 -1.60 4.52
N LEU A 34 -12.15 -1.54 5.39
CA LEU A 34 -12.28 -1.86 6.82
C LEU A 34 -13.09 -0.81 7.58
N ARG A 35 -13.17 0.43 7.09
CA ARG A 35 -14.02 1.48 7.65
C ARG A 35 -15.51 1.16 7.48
N GLN A 36 -15.89 0.64 6.32
CA GLN A 36 -17.29 0.30 6.01
C GLN A 36 -17.66 -1.15 6.35
N ASP A 37 -16.73 -2.09 6.21
CA ASP A 37 -16.93 -3.52 6.44
C ASP A 37 -15.69 -4.15 7.10
N LYS A 38 -15.79 -4.42 8.41
CA LYS A 38 -14.72 -5.03 9.22
C LYS A 38 -14.38 -6.46 8.82
N SER A 39 -15.22 -7.12 8.02
CA SER A 39 -14.99 -8.49 7.52
C SER A 39 -14.36 -8.54 6.13
N SER A 40 -13.98 -7.38 5.58
CA SER A 40 -13.36 -7.27 4.26
C SER A 40 -12.10 -8.13 4.15
N ARG A 41 -11.95 -8.79 3.00
CA ARG A 41 -10.70 -9.45 2.59
C ARG A 41 -10.16 -8.72 1.38
N VAL A 42 -8.96 -8.17 1.50
CA VAL A 42 -8.34 -7.29 0.50
C VAL A 42 -6.94 -7.81 0.24
N ALA A 43 -6.69 -8.19 -1.02
CA ALA A 43 -5.36 -8.43 -1.56
C ALA A 43 -5.21 -7.49 -2.77
N LEU A 44 -4.83 -6.24 -2.50
CA LEU A 44 -4.74 -5.18 -3.50
C LEU A 44 -3.30 -4.75 -3.71
N GLU A 45 -2.84 -4.90 -4.95
CA GLU A 45 -1.55 -4.46 -5.43
C GLU A 45 -1.71 -3.15 -6.22
N THR A 46 -0.78 -2.22 -6.00
CA THR A 46 -0.73 -0.95 -6.73
C THR A 46 0.55 -0.89 -7.55
N ALA A 47 0.42 -0.48 -8.82
CA ALA A 47 1.56 -0.14 -9.67
C ALA A 47 1.42 1.30 -10.18
N VAL A 48 2.49 2.10 -10.07
CA VAL A 48 2.49 3.49 -10.51
C VAL A 48 3.53 3.75 -11.61
N LYS A 49 3.16 4.59 -12.57
CA LYS A 49 4.09 5.16 -13.56
C LYS A 49 3.61 6.54 -13.98
N THR A 50 4.35 7.20 -14.87
CA THR A 50 4.03 8.52 -15.40
C THR A 50 2.58 8.59 -15.88
N GLY A 51 1.75 9.35 -15.15
CA GLY A 51 0.35 9.59 -15.47
C GLY A 51 -0.58 8.39 -15.25
N LEU A 52 -0.13 7.32 -14.59
CA LEU A 52 -0.92 6.10 -14.39
C LEU A 52 -0.78 5.57 -12.96
N VAL A 53 -1.92 5.27 -12.34
CA VAL A 53 -2.03 4.40 -11.17
C VAL A 53 -2.90 3.22 -11.57
N LEU A 54 -2.36 2.01 -11.44
CA LEU A 54 -3.05 0.76 -11.75
C LEU A 54 -3.28 -0.01 -10.45
N LEU A 55 -4.54 -0.32 -10.17
CA LEU A 55 -4.98 -1.13 -9.04
C LEU A 55 -5.30 -2.56 -9.53
N ILE A 56 -4.72 -3.57 -8.90
CA ILE A 56 -4.82 -4.97 -9.33
C ILE A 56 -5.01 -5.87 -8.11
N GLY A 57 -5.86 -6.90 -8.20
CA GLY A 57 -5.98 -7.94 -7.18
C GLY A 57 -7.43 -8.25 -6.84
N GLU A 58 -7.65 -8.85 -5.67
CA GLU A 58 -8.94 -9.37 -5.24
C GLU A 58 -9.44 -8.69 -3.98
N ILE A 59 -10.68 -8.19 -4.05
CA ILE A 59 -11.39 -7.61 -2.92
C ILE A 59 -12.71 -8.33 -2.74
N THR A 60 -12.94 -8.88 -1.54
CA THR A 60 -14.27 -9.31 -1.10
C THR A 60 -14.71 -8.43 0.06
N THR A 61 -15.68 -7.56 -0.19
CA THR A 61 -16.20 -6.59 0.81
C THR A 61 -17.65 -6.21 0.49
N ARG A 62 -18.38 -5.71 1.49
CA ARG A 62 -19.66 -5.01 1.32
C ARG A 62 -19.49 -3.48 1.18
N ALA A 63 -18.27 -2.96 1.33
CA ALA A 63 -17.96 -1.55 1.17
C ALA A 63 -18.26 -1.06 -0.26
N ARG A 64 -18.69 0.20 -0.38
CA ARG A 64 -18.79 0.90 -1.67
C ARG A 64 -17.59 1.81 -1.83
N LEU A 65 -16.75 1.53 -2.82
CA LEU A 65 -15.46 2.19 -3.01
C LEU A 65 -15.51 3.11 -4.23
N GLU A 66 -15.18 4.38 -4.01
CA GLU A 66 -14.95 5.37 -5.06
C GLU A 66 -13.44 5.53 -5.28
N TYR A 67 -12.82 4.56 -5.97
CA TYR A 67 -11.36 4.49 -6.13
C TYR A 67 -10.71 5.81 -6.59
N PRO A 68 -11.25 6.57 -7.56
CA PRO A 68 -10.67 7.85 -7.97
C PRO A 68 -10.49 8.88 -6.86
N ASN A 69 -11.32 8.83 -5.81
CA ASN A 69 -11.27 9.74 -4.66
C ASN A 69 -10.36 9.21 -3.55
N ILE A 70 -10.15 7.89 -3.47
CA ILE A 70 -9.25 7.27 -2.50
C ILE A 70 -7.79 7.43 -2.95
N VAL A 71 -7.55 7.35 -4.27
CA VAL A 71 -6.21 7.36 -4.88
C VAL A 71 -5.62 8.77 -5.06
N ARG A 72 -6.45 9.80 -5.21
CA ARG A 72 -6.03 11.19 -5.51
C ARG A 72 -6.11 12.08 -4.29
#